data_AF-A0A453LAF7-F1
#
_entry.id   AF-A0A453LAF7-F1
#
_cell.length_a   1.000
_cell.length_b   1.000
_cell.length_c   1.000
_cell.angle_alpha   90.00
_cell.angle_beta   90.00
_cell.angle_gamma   90.00
#
_symmetry.space_group_name_H-M   'P 1'
#
loop_
_entity.id
_entity.type
_entity.pdbx_description
1 polymer ?
#
loop_
_entity_poly.entity_id
_entity_poly.type
_entity_poly.pdbx_seq_one_letter_code
_entity_poly.pdbx_strand_id
1 'polypeptide(L)'
;MTAAVAGADDERKAQALVRDDAPKLLAALKEMKDGLDLVRSKVESLTRKVRKNQLPTGDGIGYLEAKHHLLLSYCQDLVYYLLRKAKGLSVDGHPVVRSLVEIRLFLEKIRPIDKKMEYQIQKLTNAADGAAAQDKVPDDEVNVKGRQQGEDDLLGYRPNPDMMDPKIVSEGQ
;
A
#
# COMPACT_ATOMS: atom_id res chain seq x y z
N MET A 1 43.34 -2.36 -42.56
CA MET A 1 42.21 -1.54 -43.05
C MET A 1 40.83 -2.04 -42.57
N THR A 2 40.70 -3.28 -42.12
CA THR A 2 39.45 -3.90 -41.62
C THR A 2 39.04 -3.50 -40.20
N ALA A 3 39.98 -3.18 -39.31
CA ALA A 3 39.68 -2.79 -37.91
C ALA A 3 38.99 -1.42 -37.78
N ALA A 4 39.25 -0.48 -38.70
CA ALA A 4 38.67 0.86 -38.68
C ALA A 4 37.19 0.89 -39.13
N VAL A 5 36.79 -0.06 -39.98
CA VAL A 5 35.41 -0.18 -40.45
C VAL A 5 34.50 -0.77 -39.36
N ALA A 6 35.00 -1.76 -38.60
CA ALA A 6 34.27 -2.37 -37.49
C ALA A 6 33.97 -1.38 -36.35
N GLY A 7 34.91 -0.50 -36.01
CA GLY A 7 34.69 0.54 -34.99
C GLY A 7 33.67 1.60 -35.41
N ALA A 8 33.64 1.98 -36.68
CA ALA A 8 32.67 2.94 -37.22
C ALA A 8 31.24 2.36 -37.27
N ASP A 9 31.10 1.06 -37.51
CA ASP A 9 29.80 0.38 -37.52
C ASP A 9 29.23 0.22 -36.10
N ASP A 10 30.07 -0.02 -35.09
CA ASP A 10 29.64 -0.08 -33.68
C ASP A 10 29.27 1.30 -33.13
N GLU A 11 30.00 2.37 -33.49
CA GLU A 11 29.64 3.74 -33.12
C GLU A 11 28.31 4.17 -33.76
N ARG A 12 28.06 3.79 -35.01
CA ARG A 12 26.79 4.05 -35.70
C ARG A 12 25.62 3.29 -35.08
N LYS A 13 25.83 2.02 -34.69
CA LYS A 13 24.84 1.24 -33.94
C LYS A 13 24.55 1.83 -32.57
N ALA A 14 25.58 2.23 -31.83
CA ALA A 14 25.41 2.89 -30.54
C ALA A 14 24.64 4.21 -30.68
N GLN A 15 24.94 5.02 -31.68
CA GLN A 15 24.21 6.26 -31.97
C GLN A 15 22.75 6.01 -32.38
N ALA A 16 22.48 4.97 -33.17
CA ALA A 16 21.12 4.59 -33.54
C ALA A 16 20.30 4.11 -32.33
N LEU A 17 20.90 3.27 -31.47
CA LEU A 17 20.28 2.81 -30.22
C LEU A 17 19.98 3.99 -29.29
N VAL A 18 20.92 4.92 -29.12
CA VAL A 18 20.69 6.13 -28.33
C VAL A 18 19.56 6.98 -28.91
N ARG A 19 19.50 7.15 -30.24
CA ARG A 19 18.45 7.93 -30.91
C ARG A 19 17.05 7.36 -30.65
N ASP A 20 16.93 6.04 -30.64
CA ASP A 20 15.65 5.36 -30.52
C ASP A 20 15.23 5.10 -29.05
N ASP A 21 16.18 4.89 -28.14
CA ASP A 21 15.90 4.57 -26.73
C ASP A 21 15.93 5.77 -25.79
N ALA A 22 16.68 6.83 -26.10
CA ALA A 22 16.65 8.07 -25.33
C ALA A 22 15.24 8.68 -25.18
N PRO A 23 14.40 8.80 -26.24
CA PRO A 23 13.06 9.35 -26.10
C PRO A 23 12.14 8.45 -25.25
N LYS A 24 12.29 7.12 -25.36
CA LYS A 24 11.51 6.16 -24.55
C LYS A 24 11.88 6.23 -23.07
N LEU A 25 13.17 6.31 -22.76
CA LEU A 25 13.66 6.47 -21.40
C LEU A 25 13.18 7.79 -20.80
N LEU A 26 13.22 8.88 -21.58
CA LEU A 26 12.75 10.18 -21.14
C LEU A 26 11.24 10.18 -20.85
N ALA A 27 10.46 9.51 -21.69
CA ALA A 27 9.03 9.31 -21.45
C ALA A 27 8.77 8.52 -20.15
N ALA A 28 9.47 7.40 -19.95
CA ALA A 28 9.33 6.58 -18.75
C ALA A 28 9.75 7.31 -17.46
N LEU A 29 10.83 8.10 -17.51
CA LEU A 29 11.26 8.94 -16.38
C LEU A 29 10.26 10.04 -16.06
N LYS A 30 9.61 10.62 -17.08
CA LYS A 30 8.55 11.62 -16.90
C LYS A 30 7.32 11.00 -16.24
N GLU A 31 6.87 9.84 -16.73
CA GLU A 31 5.76 9.10 -16.13
C GLU A 31 6.04 8.73 -14.67
N MET A 32 7.25 8.25 -14.37
CA MET A 32 7.66 7.95 -13.00
C MET A 32 7.63 9.19 -12.11
N LYS A 33 8.10 10.34 -12.60
CA LYS A 33 8.04 11.62 -11.86
C LYS A 33 6.59 12.01 -11.58
N ASP A 34 5.73 11.96 -12.58
CA ASP A 34 4.31 12.31 -12.44
C ASP A 34 3.62 11.39 -11.42
N GLY A 35 3.94 10.09 -11.46
CA GLY A 35 3.50 9.10 -10.46
C GLY A 35 3.98 9.42 -9.05
N LEU A 36 5.25 9.80 -8.88
CA LEU A 36 5.81 10.21 -7.58
C LEU A 36 5.17 11.49 -7.05
N ASP A 37 4.92 12.49 -7.91
CA ASP A 37 4.24 13.73 -7.52
C ASP A 37 2.79 13.46 -7.08
N LEU A 38 2.08 12.55 -7.76
CA LEU A 38 0.75 12.09 -7.37
C LEU A 38 0.77 11.37 -6.02
N VAL A 39 1.72 10.45 -5.80
CA VAL A 39 1.86 9.75 -4.52
C VAL A 39 2.17 10.74 -3.40
N ARG A 40 3.12 11.67 -3.62
CA ARG A 40 3.48 12.70 -2.65
C ARG A 40 2.26 13.54 -2.24
N SER A 41 1.48 14.04 -3.21
CA SER A 41 0.30 14.86 -2.91
C SER A 41 -0.77 14.11 -2.11
N LYS A 42 -1.01 12.83 -2.43
CA LYS A 42 -1.93 11.96 -1.67
C LYS A 42 -1.44 11.73 -0.25
N VAL A 43 -0.14 11.46 -0.07
CA VAL A 43 0.48 11.24 1.24
C VAL A 43 0.39 12.51 2.08
N GLU A 44 0.77 13.67 1.55
CA GLU A 44 0.65 14.94 2.26
C GLU A 44 -0.80 15.21 2.72
N SER A 45 -1.78 14.87 1.88
CA SER A 45 -3.20 14.96 2.24
C SER A 45 -3.58 14.03 3.39
N LEU A 46 -3.13 12.77 3.33
CA LEU A 46 -3.35 11.78 4.39
C LEU A 46 -2.64 12.18 5.68
N THR A 47 -1.37 12.58 5.62
CA THR A 47 -0.59 13.06 6.78
C THR A 47 -1.25 14.26 7.44
N ARG A 48 -1.84 15.19 6.67
CA ARG A 48 -2.64 16.30 7.23
C ARG A 48 -3.88 15.80 7.98
N LYS A 49 -4.56 14.77 7.49
CA LYS A 49 -5.73 14.15 8.16
C LYS A 49 -5.32 13.38 9.42
N VAL A 50 -4.23 12.62 9.37
CA VAL A 50 -3.64 11.93 10.52
C VAL A 50 -3.24 12.92 11.62
N ARG A 51 -2.51 13.98 11.27
CA ARG A 51 -2.08 15.04 12.22
C ARG A 51 -3.25 15.80 12.87
N LYS A 52 -4.43 15.80 12.23
CA LYS A 52 -5.66 16.37 12.80
C LYS A 52 -6.42 15.37 13.68
N ASN A 53 -5.83 14.22 14.02
CA ASN A 53 -6.45 13.09 14.72
C ASN A 53 -7.75 12.58 14.04
N GLN A 54 -7.91 12.81 12.74
CA GLN A 54 -9.09 12.36 11.98
C GLN A 54 -8.97 10.90 11.55
N LEU A 55 -7.84 10.25 11.82
CA LEU A 55 -7.57 8.85 11.55
C LEU A 55 -6.98 8.21 12.82
N PRO A 56 -7.58 7.14 13.35
CA PRO A 56 -7.11 6.49 14.57
C PRO A 56 -5.76 5.82 14.28
N THR A 57 -4.67 6.40 14.77
CA THR A 57 -3.27 5.94 14.55
C THR A 57 -2.52 5.74 15.87
N GLY A 58 -3.24 5.27 16.91
CA GLY A 58 -2.77 5.27 18.30
C GLY A 58 -1.55 4.37 18.63
N ASP A 59 -1.25 3.34 17.83
CA ASP A 59 -0.35 2.25 18.25
C ASP A 59 1.02 2.19 17.54
N GLY A 60 1.53 3.32 17.01
CA GLY A 60 2.84 3.41 16.36
C GLY A 60 2.78 3.49 14.82
N ILE A 61 3.89 3.22 14.13
CA ILE A 61 3.92 3.20 12.65
C ILE A 61 2.97 2.10 12.18
N GLY A 62 1.80 2.49 11.66
CA GLY A 62 0.84 1.54 11.13
C GLY A 62 1.46 0.75 9.97
N TYR A 63 1.02 -0.50 9.78
CA TYR A 63 1.51 -1.35 8.68
C TYR A 63 1.50 -0.62 7.31
N LEU A 64 0.47 0.20 7.07
CA LEU A 64 0.33 0.98 5.85
C LEU A 64 1.43 2.04 5.69
N GLU A 65 1.85 2.67 6.78
CA GLU A 65 2.93 3.66 6.80
C GLU A 65 4.30 2.98 6.61
N ALA A 66 4.53 1.84 7.26
CA ALA A 66 5.75 1.05 7.06
C ALA A 66 5.86 0.56 5.60
N LYS A 67 4.77 0.06 5.02
CA LYS A 67 4.70 -0.32 3.60
C LYS A 67 4.95 0.88 2.68
N HIS A 68 4.43 2.04 3.02
CA HIS A 68 4.67 3.27 2.26
C HIS A 68 6.16 3.65 2.25
N HIS A 69 6.82 3.67 3.41
CA HIS A 69 8.25 3.92 3.48
C HIS A 69 9.07 2.91 2.68
N LEU A 70 8.72 1.62 2.74
CA LEU A 70 9.37 0.57 1.97
C LEU A 70 9.26 0.80 0.45
N LEU A 71 8.07 1.15 -0.05
CA LEU A 71 7.84 1.50 -1.45
C LEU A 71 8.60 2.76 -1.87
N LEU A 72 8.65 3.77 -1.01
CA LEU A 72 9.38 5.01 -1.28
C LEU A 72 10.89 4.75 -1.40
N SER A 73 11.46 3.97 -0.49
CA SER A 73 12.85 3.54 -0.56
C SER A 73 13.14 2.76 -1.85
N TYR A 74 12.23 1.88 -2.28
CA TYR A 74 12.38 1.16 -3.55
C TYR A 74 12.45 2.11 -4.75
N CYS A 75 11.54 3.09 -4.82
CA CYS A 75 11.54 4.08 -5.89
C CYS A 75 12.82 4.92 -5.88
N GLN A 76 13.30 5.33 -4.72
CA GLN A 76 14.54 6.09 -4.57
C GLN A 76 15.76 5.30 -5.06
N ASP A 77 15.89 4.03 -4.67
CA ASP A 77 16.97 3.15 -5.11
C ASP A 77 16.90 2.89 -6.62
N LEU A 78 15.70 2.76 -7.18
CA LEU A 78 15.50 2.58 -8.61
C LEU A 78 15.93 3.81 -9.40
N VAL A 79 15.52 5.01 -8.96
CA VAL A 79 15.93 6.29 -9.56
C VAL A 79 17.46 6.43 -9.50
N TYR A 80 18.06 6.11 -8.35
CA TYR A 80 19.52 6.17 -8.19
C TYR A 80 20.23 5.18 -9.11
N TYR A 81 19.74 3.95 -9.21
CA TYR A 81 20.28 2.92 -10.10
C TYR A 81 20.26 3.39 -11.56
N LEU A 82 19.13 3.95 -12.02
CA LEU A 82 18.99 4.49 -13.36
C LEU A 82 19.94 5.67 -13.60
N LEU A 83 20.02 6.61 -12.65
CA LEU A 83 20.95 7.75 -12.73
C LEU A 83 22.41 7.29 -12.83
N ARG A 84 22.79 6.27 -12.05
CA ARG A 84 24.14 5.69 -12.07
C ARG A 84 24.47 5.10 -13.44
N LYS A 85 23.55 4.30 -14.00
CA LYS A 85 23.68 3.75 -15.35
C LYS A 85 23.73 4.83 -16.44
N ALA A 86 22.89 5.86 -16.32
CA ALA A 86 22.89 6.99 -17.26
C ALA A 86 24.20 7.78 -17.27
N LYS A 87 24.91 7.83 -16.13
CA LYS A 87 26.25 8.43 -16.01
C LYS A 87 27.38 7.51 -16.49
N GLY A 88 27.08 6.30 -16.96
CA GLY A 88 28.08 5.31 -17.39
C GLY A 88 28.87 4.70 -16.22
N LEU A 89 28.42 4.88 -14.98
CA LEU A 89 29.08 4.29 -13.82
C LEU A 89 28.69 2.81 -13.71
N SER A 90 29.67 1.95 -13.42
CA SER A 90 29.40 0.53 -13.16
C SER A 90 28.40 0.38 -12.02
N VAL A 91 27.47 -0.57 -12.12
CA VAL A 91 26.56 -0.94 -11.03
C VAL A 91 27.02 -2.21 -10.31
N ASP A 92 28.07 -2.86 -10.83
CA ASP A 92 28.62 -4.07 -10.25
C ASP A 92 29.26 -3.77 -8.88
N GLY A 93 28.99 -4.64 -7.91
CA GLY A 93 29.40 -4.44 -6.51
C GLY A 93 28.75 -3.25 -5.78
N HIS A 94 27.87 -2.46 -6.40
CA HIS A 94 27.23 -1.34 -5.72
C HIS A 94 26.08 -1.79 -4.82
N PRO A 95 25.96 -1.27 -3.57
CA PRO A 95 24.91 -1.68 -2.64
C PRO A 95 23.49 -1.45 -3.16
N VAL A 96 23.27 -0.51 -4.08
CA VAL A 96 21.93 -0.23 -4.65
C VAL A 96 21.26 -1.48 -5.23
N VAL A 97 22.01 -2.37 -5.88
CA VAL A 97 21.43 -3.60 -6.47
C VAL A 97 20.98 -4.54 -5.35
N ARG A 98 21.77 -4.66 -4.28
CA ARG A 98 21.42 -5.43 -3.09
C ARG A 98 20.17 -4.86 -2.41
N SER A 99 20.14 -3.54 -2.19
CA SER A 99 18.98 -2.86 -1.58
C SER A 99 17.70 -3.08 -2.38
N LEU A 100 17.75 -2.98 -3.71
CA LEU A 100 16.60 -3.25 -4.58
C LEU A 100 16.07 -4.69 -4.43
N VAL A 101 16.97 -5.67 -4.39
CA VAL A 101 16.61 -7.08 -4.23
C VAL A 101 16.04 -7.34 -2.84
N GLU A 102 16.65 -6.76 -1.81
CA GLU A 102 16.20 -6.89 -0.42
C GLU A 102 14.80 -6.29 -0.21
N ILE A 103 14.56 -5.08 -0.72
CA ILE A 103 13.24 -4.45 -0.66
C ILE A 103 12.21 -5.29 -1.43
N ARG A 104 12.57 -5.83 -2.60
CA ARG A 104 11.67 -6.72 -3.37
C ARG A 104 11.33 -7.99 -2.60
N LEU A 105 12.29 -8.58 -1.91
CA LEU A 105 12.06 -9.74 -1.04
C LEU A 105 11.11 -9.39 0.12
N PHE A 106 11.26 -8.21 0.73
CA PHE A 106 10.34 -7.75 1.76
C PHE A 106 8.92 -7.58 1.22
N LEU A 107 8.75 -6.97 0.04
CA LEU A 107 7.45 -6.84 -0.62
C LEU A 107 6.78 -8.19 -0.87
N GLU A 108 7.55 -9.23 -1.21
CA GLU A 108 7.01 -10.58 -1.38
C GLU A 108 6.58 -11.21 -0.05
N LYS A 109 7.38 -11.03 1.00
CA LYS A 109 7.09 -11.56 2.34
C LYS A 109 5.84 -10.94 2.97
N ILE A 110 5.54 -9.67 2.69
CA ILE A 110 4.38 -8.99 3.29
C ILE A 110 3.06 -9.22 2.52
N ARG A 111 3.07 -9.88 1.35
CA ARG A 111 1.86 -10.16 0.56
C ARG A 111 0.69 -10.78 1.35
N PRO A 112 0.89 -11.71 2.31
CA PRO A 112 -0.21 -12.24 3.10
C PRO A 112 -0.85 -11.18 4.01
N ILE A 113 -0.05 -10.25 4.53
CA ILE A 113 -0.52 -9.14 5.37
C ILE A 113 -1.30 -8.16 4.49
N ASP A 114 -0.82 -7.86 3.28
CA ASP A 114 -1.54 -7.03 2.31
C ASP A 114 -2.96 -7.52 2.05
N LYS A 115 -3.14 -8.83 1.82
CA LYS A 115 -4.49 -9.40 1.59
C LYS A 115 -5.42 -9.20 2.78
N LYS A 116 -4.90 -9.37 4.01
CA LYS A 116 -5.69 -9.15 5.23
C LYS A 116 -6.07 -7.68 5.38
N MET A 117 -5.14 -6.77 5.09
CA MET A 117 -5.38 -5.33 5.16
C MET A 117 -6.36 -4.86 4.10
N GLU A 118 -6.25 -5.36 2.87
CA GLU A 118 -7.19 -5.08 1.79
C GLU A 118 -8.62 -5.46 2.19
N TYR A 119 -8.80 -6.66 2.77
CA TYR A 119 -10.10 -7.09 3.29
C TYR A 119 -10.63 -6.16 4.38
N GLN A 120 -9.78 -5.76 5.35
CA GLN A 120 -10.18 -4.86 6.43
C GLN A 120 -10.56 -3.47 5.91
N ILE A 121 -9.78 -2.92 4.97
CA ILE A 121 -10.08 -1.65 4.31
C ILE A 121 -11.43 -1.76 3.59
N GLN A 122 -11.63 -2.79 2.78
CA GLN A 122 -12.87 -2.98 2.03
C GLN A 122 -14.09 -3.14 2.95
N LYS A 123 -13.94 -3.87 4.06
CA LYS A 123 -15.00 -4.01 5.06
C LYS A 123 -15.39 -2.65 5.67
N LEU A 124 -14.41 -1.83 6.03
CA LEU A 124 -14.65 -0.51 6.61
C LEU A 124 -15.23 0.48 5.59
N THR A 125 -14.75 0.46 4.34
CA THR A 125 -15.29 1.31 3.27
C THR A 125 -16.74 0.94 2.96
N ASN A 126 -17.06 -0.35 2.82
CA ASN A 126 -18.43 -0.80 2.58
C ASN A 126 -19.37 -0.45 3.74
N ALA A 127 -18.88 -0.51 4.99
CA ALA A 127 -19.67 -0.10 6.16
C ALA A 127 -19.93 1.41 6.18
N ALA A 128 -18.95 2.23 5.78
CA ALA A 128 -19.12 3.68 5.65
C ALA A 128 -20.09 4.05 4.53
N ASP A 129 -20.01 3.36 3.38
CA ASP A 129 -20.91 3.57 2.25
C ASP A 129 -22.35 3.10 2.58
N GLY A 130 -22.50 2.01 3.33
CA GLY A 130 -23.79 1.54 3.84
C GLY A 130 -24.42 2.48 4.87
N ALA A 131 -23.61 3.07 5.75
CA ALA A 131 -24.06 4.09 6.70
C ALA A 131 -24.50 5.38 5.97
N ALA A 132 -23.81 5.78 4.91
CA ALA A 132 -24.18 6.93 4.08
C ALA A 132 -25.46 6.70 3.25
N ALA A 133 -25.82 5.44 2.98
CA ALA A 133 -27.06 5.07 2.28
C ALA A 133 -28.29 5.00 3.21
N GLN A 134 -28.10 4.82 4.52
CA GLN A 134 -29.18 4.83 5.51
C GLN A 134 -29.59 6.24 5.97
N ASP A 135 -28.81 7.27 5.63
CA ASP A 135 -29.08 8.69 5.95
C ASP A 135 -29.98 9.40 4.89
N LYS A 136 -30.66 8.62 4.03
CA LYS A 136 -31.57 9.13 2.97
C LYS A 136 -32.94 8.45 2.96
N VAL A 137 -33.54 8.23 4.14
CA VAL A 137 -34.98 7.98 4.24
C VAL A 137 -35.63 9.24 4.82
N PRO A 138 -36.62 9.87 4.14
CA PRO A 138 -37.31 11.04 4.66
C PRO A 138 -38.13 10.69 5.89
N ASP A 139 -38.20 11.63 6.82
CA ASP A 139 -39.16 11.68 7.93
C ASP A 139 -40.57 11.31 7.46
N ASP A 140 -41.08 10.16 7.92
CA ASP A 140 -42.50 9.98 8.19
C ASP A 140 -42.61 9.33 9.56
N GLU A 141 -43.18 10.09 10.50
CA GLU A 141 -43.42 9.69 11.88
C GLU A 141 -44.23 8.39 11.96
N VAL A 142 -43.68 7.35 12.58
CA VAL A 142 -44.50 6.42 13.37
C VAL A 142 -43.77 6.04 14.66
N ASN A 143 -44.19 6.73 15.72
CA ASN A 143 -43.96 6.45 17.14
C ASN A 143 -44.27 5.00 17.54
N VAL A 144 -43.29 4.22 18.02
CA VAL A 144 -43.48 3.25 19.13
C VAL A 144 -42.16 3.03 19.93
N LYS A 145 -42.12 3.63 21.12
CA LYS A 145 -41.50 3.19 22.40
C LYS A 145 -40.28 2.24 22.38
N GLY A 146 -39.13 2.81 22.78
CA GLY A 146 -38.43 2.43 24.02
C GLY A 146 -37.35 1.34 23.94
N ARG A 147 -36.08 1.74 23.86
CA ARG A 147 -35.01 1.31 24.79
C ARG A 147 -33.75 2.14 24.59
N GLN A 148 -33.30 2.77 25.67
CA GLN A 148 -31.94 3.29 25.81
C GLN A 148 -30.97 2.17 26.16
N GLN A 149 -29.70 2.41 25.80
CA GLN A 149 -28.44 1.83 26.31
C GLN A 149 -27.96 0.48 25.77
N GLY A 150 -26.71 0.51 25.28
CA GLY A 150 -25.86 -0.65 25.04
C GLY A 150 -24.81 -0.44 23.95
N GLU A 151 -23.96 0.58 24.06
CA GLU A 151 -22.67 0.60 23.36
C GLU A 151 -21.75 -0.46 24.00
N ASP A 152 -21.94 -1.74 23.65
CA ASP A 152 -21.11 -2.81 24.22
C ASP A 152 -20.05 -3.27 23.21
N ASP A 153 -18.82 -2.91 23.57
CA ASP A 153 -17.51 -3.32 23.07
C ASP A 153 -17.44 -4.70 22.38
N LEU A 154 -17.28 -4.68 21.05
CA LEU A 154 -17.23 -5.86 20.17
C LEU A 154 -15.92 -6.66 20.25
N LEU A 155 -14.99 -6.30 21.13
CA LEU A 155 -13.74 -7.06 21.38
C LEU A 155 -13.84 -8.01 22.58
N GLY A 156 -14.99 -8.06 23.25
CA GLY A 156 -15.21 -8.81 24.50
C GLY A 156 -15.75 -10.24 24.37
N TYR A 157 -15.71 -10.88 23.20
CA TYR A 157 -16.21 -12.27 23.05
C TYR A 157 -15.28 -13.29 23.72
N ARG A 158 -15.33 -13.35 25.06
CA ARG A 158 -14.88 -14.50 25.84
C ARG A 158 -16.08 -15.43 26.01
N PRO A 159 -15.94 -16.75 25.77
CA PRO A 159 -16.97 -17.70 26.13
C PRO A 159 -17.30 -17.52 27.62
N ASN A 160 -18.54 -17.16 27.93
CA ASN A 160 -18.99 -16.95 29.31
C ASN A 160 -19.41 -18.32 29.88
N PRO A 161 -18.59 -18.95 30.75
CA PRO A 161 -18.79 -20.34 31.14
C PRO A 161 -20.02 -20.57 32.02
N ASP A 162 -20.62 -19.50 32.57
CA ASP A 162 -21.85 -19.56 33.37
C ASP A 162 -23.12 -19.76 32.53
N MET A 163 -23.05 -19.66 31.19
CA MET A 163 -24.20 -19.96 30.30
C MET A 163 -24.24 -21.42 29.82
N MET A 164 -23.38 -22.29 30.35
CA MET A 164 -23.49 -23.74 30.14
C MET A 164 -24.55 -24.29 31.11
N ASP A 165 -25.77 -24.48 30.63
CA ASP A 165 -26.79 -25.21 31.39
C ASP A 165 -26.25 -26.59 31.78
N PRO A 166 -26.21 -26.96 33.08
CA PRO A 166 -25.98 -28.34 33.45
C PRO A 166 -27.21 -29.09 32.97
N LYS A 167 -27.04 -29.95 31.97
CA LYS A 167 -28.06 -30.95 31.63
C LYS A 167 -28.28 -31.83 32.85
N ILE A 168 -29.24 -31.47 33.68
CA ILE A 168 -29.88 -32.35 34.64
C ILE A 168 -30.66 -33.36 33.79
N VAL A 169 -30.09 -34.53 33.59
CA VAL A 169 -30.87 -35.68 33.15
C VAL A 169 -31.54 -36.26 34.39
N SER A 170 -32.84 -35.96 34.46
CA SER A 170 -33.92 -36.53 35.27
C SER A 170 -33.65 -37.90 35.90
N GLU A 171 -33.93 -38.00 37.20
CA GLU A 171 -34.31 -39.25 37.87
C GLU A 171 -35.50 -39.92 37.15
N GLY A 172 -35.53 -41.25 37.17
CA GLY A 172 -36.63 -42.05 36.66
C GLY A 172 -36.38 -43.55 36.79
N GLN A 173 -36.31 -44.06 38.01
CA GLN A 173 -36.97 -45.29 38.54
C GLN A 173 -36.36 -45.75 39.87
#